data_AF-A0AA40G262-F1
#
_entry.id   AF-A0AA40G262-F1
#
_cell.length_a   1.000
_cell.length_b   1.000
_cell.length_c   1.000
_cell.angle_alpha   90.00
_cell.angle_beta   90.00
_cell.angle_gamma   90.00
#
_symmetry.space_group_name_H-M   'P 1'
#
loop_
_entity.id
_entity.type
_entity.pdbx_description
1 polymer ?
#
loop_
_entity_poly.entity_id
_entity_poly.type
_entity_poly.pdbx_seq_one_letter_code
_entity_poly.pdbx_strand_id
1 'polypeptide(L)' 'MMVLREFQCKLCLKLLGSRAALQRHMKEVHHKDVVGAATCDRCGKMFQNKSNLKIHMLTHSGVKPFK' A
#
# COMPACT_ATOMS: atom_id res chain seq x y z
N MET A 1 -8.11 8.60 31.00
CA MET A 1 -7.21 7.87 30.09
C MET A 1 -7.72 8.11 28.67
N MET A 2 -7.15 9.07 27.93
CA MET A 2 -7.65 9.45 26.60
C MET A 2 -6.90 8.67 25.51
N VAL A 3 -7.59 7.76 24.83
CA VAL A 3 -7.03 7.03 23.68
C VAL A 3 -7.07 7.97 22.48
N LEU A 4 -6.02 8.79 22.32
CA LEU A 4 -5.82 9.65 21.16
C LEU A 4 -5.57 8.76 19.94
N ARG A 5 -6.66 8.45 19.21
CA ARG A 5 -6.70 7.81 17.88
C ARG A 5 -5.35 7.86 17.17
N GLU A 6 -4.57 6.79 17.35
CA GLU A 6 -3.14 6.78 17.06
C GLU A 6 -2.90 6.56 15.55
N PHE A 7 -2.16 7.47 14.92
CA PHE A 7 -1.55 7.22 13.61
C PHE A 7 -0.16 6.63 13.81
N GLN A 8 -0.12 5.46 14.45
CA GLN A 8 1.09 4.71 14.70
C GLN A 8 1.51 3.96 13.42
N CYS A 9 2.74 4.16 12.98
CA CYS A 9 3.35 3.32 11.97
C CYS A 9 3.52 1.90 12.50
N LYS A 10 2.93 0.88 11.88
CA LYS A 10 3.05 -0.51 12.36
C LYS A 10 4.40 -1.17 12.05
N LEU A 11 5.23 -0.53 11.23
CA LEU A 11 6.53 -1.04 10.79
C LEU A 11 7.68 -0.59 11.68
N CYS A 12 7.66 0.67 12.11
CA CYS A 12 8.66 1.22 13.03
C CYS A 12 8.08 1.71 14.36
N LEU A 13 6.78 1.51 14.58
CA LEU A 13 6.04 1.92 15.80
C LEU A 13 6.07 3.43 16.09
N LYS A 14 6.49 4.24 15.12
CA LYS A 14 6.54 5.70 15.25
C LYS A 14 5.13 6.29 15.33
N LEU A 15 4.90 7.07 16.38
CA LEU A 15 3.67 7.83 16.59
C LEU A 15 3.71 9.11 15.77
N LEU A 16 2.66 9.34 14.98
CA LEU A 16 2.52 10.54 14.18
C LEU A 16 1.22 11.27 14.53
N GLY A 17 1.24 12.59 14.42
CA GLY A 17 0.12 13.45 14.80
C GLY A 17 -1.02 13.51 13.79
N SER A 18 -0.89 12.91 12.60
CA SER A 18 -1.94 12.94 11.58
C SER A 18 -1.82 11.80 10.56
N ARG A 19 -2.95 11.47 9.91
CA ARG A 19 -2.98 10.50 8.80
C ARG A 19 -2.10 10.91 7.63
N ALA A 20 -2.05 12.21 7.31
CA ALA A 20 -1.21 12.74 6.23
C ALA A 20 0.28 12.57 6.53
N ALA A 21 0.69 12.83 7.78
CA ALA A 21 2.05 12.58 8.23
C ALA A 21 2.40 11.08 8.13
N LEU A 22 1.47 10.19 8.48
CA LEU A 22 1.66 8.74 8.33
C LEU A 22 1.80 8.32 6.87
N GLN A 23 0.97 8.82 5.98
CA GLN A 23 1.06 8.52 4.56
C GLN A 23 2.39 8.99 3.95
N ARG A 24 2.83 10.20 4.32
CA ARG A 24 4.13 10.72 3.89
C ARG A 24 5.27 9.90 4.47
N HIS A 25 5.24 9.60 5.77
CA HIS A 25 6.22 8.75 6.45
C HIS A 25 6.33 7.37 5.80
N MET A 26 5.22 6.73 5.45
CA MET A 26 5.23 5.44 4.76
C MET A 26 5.85 5.54 3.36
N LYS A 27 5.64 6.64 2.64
CA LYS A 27 6.24 6.86 1.30
C LYS A 27 7.73 7.21 1.34
N GLU A 28 8.17 7.97 2.34
CA GLU A 28 9.55 8.45 2.47
C GLU A 28 10.47 7.45 3.17
N VAL A 29 9.97 6.79 4.23
CA VAL A 29 10.76 5.90 5.09
C VAL A 29 10.51 4.43 4.76
N HIS A 30 9.25 4.06 4.56
CA HIS A 30 8.84 2.68 4.28
C HIS A 30 8.50 2.47 2.80
N HIS A 31 9.19 3.17 1.89
CA HIS A 31 8.92 3.18 0.45
C HIS A 31 8.74 1.79 -0.19
N LYS A 32 9.45 0.77 0.34
CA LYS A 32 9.34 -0.64 -0.10
C LYS A 32 8.32 -1.47 0.68
N ASP A 33 7.92 -0.99 1.85
CA ASP A 33 7.02 -1.61 2.81
C ASP A 33 5.72 -0.81 2.94
N VAL A 34 5.29 -0.17 1.84
CA VAL A 34 3.98 0.43 1.77
C VAL A 34 2.99 -0.74 1.80
N VAL A 35 2.56 -1.13 3.00
CA VAL A 35 1.42 -1.98 3.28
C VAL A 35 0.19 -1.27 2.70
N GLY A 36 -0.02 -1.43 1.39
CA GLY A 36 -0.95 -0.64 0.58
C GLY A 36 -0.54 -0.52 -0.89
N ALA A 37 0.75 -0.66 -1.22
CA ALA A 37 1.19 -0.91 -2.58
C ALA A 37 0.73 -2.30 -2.97
N ALA A 38 -0.12 -2.35 -3.98
CA ALA A 38 -0.60 -3.61 -4.51
C ALA A 38 0.50 -4.14 -5.42
N THR A 39 1.48 -4.85 -4.83
CA THR A 39 2.62 -5.41 -5.55
C THR A 39 2.19 -6.70 -6.25
N CYS A 40 2.59 -6.85 -7.52
CA CYS A 40 2.38 -8.09 -8.24
C CYS A 40 3.35 -9.15 -7.75
N ASP A 41 2.83 -10.25 -7.21
CA ASP A 41 3.63 -11.39 -6.76
C ASP A 41 4.44 -12.05 -7.91
N ARG A 42 3.90 -12.00 -9.14
CA ARG A 42 4.51 -12.65 -10.31
C ARG A 42 5.68 -11.89 -10.93
N CYS A 43 5.71 -10.56 -10.81
CA CYS A 43 6.74 -9.73 -11.46
C CYS A 43 7.33 -8.61 -10.59
N GLY A 44 6.87 -8.48 -9.34
CA GLY A 44 7.36 -7.48 -8.40
C GLY A 44 6.94 -6.04 -8.73
N LYS A 45 6.11 -5.79 -9.75
CA LYS A 45 5.64 -4.42 -10.07
C LYS A 45 4.75 -3.88 -8.96
N MET A 46 5.05 -2.66 -8.51
CA MET A 46 4.24 -1.93 -7.53
C MET A 46 3.17 -1.09 -8.21
N PHE A 47 1.94 -1.17 -7.71
CA PHE A 47 0.81 -0.37 -8.17
C PHE A 47 0.27 0.51 -7.04
N GLN A 48 -0.18 1.73 -7.39
CA GLN A 48 -0.70 2.72 -6.44
C GLN A 48 -2.02 2.29 -5.76
N ASN A 49 -2.75 1.32 -6.32
CA ASN A 49 -4.00 0.82 -5.76
C ASN A 49 -4.26 -0.65 -6.19
N LYS A 50 -5.14 -1.34 -5.44
CA LYS A 50 -5.50 -2.74 -5.69
C LYS A 50 -6.23 -2.95 -7.02
N SER A 51 -6.99 -1.96 -7.50
CA SER A 51 -7.71 -2.05 -8.77
C SER A 51 -6.75 -2.15 -9.95
N ASN A 52 -5.69 -1.34 -9.96
CA ASN A 52 -4.65 -1.37 -10.98
C ASN A 52 -3.85 -2.67 -10.92
N LEU A 53 -3.55 -3.19 -9.72
CA LEU A 53 -2.97 -4.52 -9.59
C LEU A 53 -3.90 -5.60 -10.16
N LYS A 54 -5.20 -5.56 -9.85
CA LYS A 54 -6.16 -6.56 -10.33
C LYS A 54 -6.22 -6.59 -11.85
N ILE A 55 -6.25 -5.43 -12.50
CA ILE A 55 -6.18 -5.30 -13.96
C ILE A 55 -4.85 -5.86 -14.48
N HIS A 56 -3.74 -5.51 -13.83
CA HIS A 56 -2.43 -6.04 -14.18
C HIS A 56 -2.33 -7.57 -14.03
N MET A 57 -2.97 -8.18 -13.03
CA MET A 57 -2.99 -9.64 -12.89
C MET A 57 -3.71 -10.32 -14.07
N LEU A 58 -4.64 -9.64 -14.74
CA LEU A 58 -5.27 -10.16 -15.97
C LEU A 58 -4.26 -10.31 -17.11
N THR A 59 -3.25 -9.42 -17.20
CA THR A 59 -2.20 -9.54 -18.23
C THR A 59 -1.32 -10.76 -18.02
N HIS A 60 -1.13 -11.16 -16.75
CA HIS A 60 -0.39 -12.37 -16.41
C HIS A 60 -1.20 -13.64 -16.65
N SER A 61 -2.49 -13.59 -16.32
CA SER A 61 -3.34 -14.76 -16.35
C SER A 61 -3.95 -15.00 -17.74
N GLY A 62 -3.75 -14.09 -18.70
CA GLY A 62 -4.23 -14.23 -20.08
C GLY A 62 -5.76 -14.24 -20.21
N VAL A 63 -6.49 -14.00 -19.12
CA VAL A 63 -7.94 -13.90 -19.11
C VAL A 63 -8.30 -12.57 -19.75
N LYS A 64 -8.85 -12.64 -20.97
CA LYS A 64 -9.48 -11.48 -21.61
C LYS A 64 -10.59 -10.97 -20.70
N PRO A 65 -10.52 -9.72 -20.19
CA PRO A 65 -11.69 -9.13 -19.57
C PRO A 65 -12.70 -8.88 -20.69
N PHE A 66 -13.92 -9.35 -20.47
CA PHE A 66 -15.12 -9.19 -21.29
C PHE A 66 -15.34 -10.21 -22.42
N LYS A 67 -16.50 -10.86 -22.34
CA LYS A 67 -17.38 -11.07 -23.48
C LYS A 67 -18.40 -9.93 -23.47
#